data_AF-A0A975GGL9-F1
#
_entry.id   AF-A0A975GGL9-F1
#
_cell.length_a   1.000
_cell.length_b   1.000
_cell.length_c   1.000
_cell.angle_alpha   90.00
_cell.angle_beta   90.00
_cell.angle_gamma   90.00
#
_symmetry.space_group_name_H-M   'P 1'
#
loop_
_entity.id
_entity.type
_entity.pdbx_description
1 polymer ?
#
loop_
_entity_poly.entity_id
_entity_poly.type
_entity_poly.pdbx_seq_one_letter_code
_entity_poly.pdbx_strand_id
1 'polypeptide(L)'
;MKKLILAICLVLFLGFSSSASAVWIDENYYEYENSGSWLFTNDGNDSNTDIESLESQIESILNLNIELSFMGKRDADNNAVEGEQINVTYSEYNLDGEIDNTLDTGYSGTWAFENTDNVLNFYAVKASNEYAFYYVNPASSFGTWNTSDIGGQKIYEISHFSAYTNSTSSNQVPEPATMFILGSGLMGIGLIRRKK
;
A
#
# COMPACT_ATOMS: atom_id res chain seq x y z
N MET A 1 54.77 -27.90 27.73
CA MET A 1 53.55 -27.06 27.75
C MET A 1 53.27 -26.33 26.42
N LYS A 2 53.69 -26.85 25.26
CA LYS A 2 53.37 -26.26 23.93
C LYS A 2 52.53 -27.16 23.03
N LYS A 3 52.24 -28.39 23.46
CA LYS A 3 51.47 -29.40 22.69
C LYS A 3 49.98 -29.47 23.08
N LEU A 4 49.56 -28.78 24.14
CA LEU A 4 48.17 -28.79 24.62
C LEU A 4 47.31 -27.66 24.00
N ILE A 5 47.94 -26.60 23.48
CA ILE A 5 47.21 -25.44 22.90
C ILE A 5 46.77 -25.73 21.46
N LEU A 6 47.46 -26.63 20.74
CA LEU A 6 47.12 -26.95 19.34
C LEU A 6 45.86 -27.83 19.21
N ALA A 7 45.49 -28.57 20.26
CA ALA A 7 44.34 -29.49 20.21
C ALA A 7 42.99 -28.79 20.44
N ILE A 8 42.98 -27.57 20.99
CA ILE A 8 41.74 -26.83 21.28
C ILE A 8 41.29 -25.99 20.06
N CYS A 9 42.22 -25.55 19.20
CA CYS A 9 41.84 -24.82 17.99
C CYS A 9 41.23 -25.68 16.88
N LEU A 10 41.45 -27.01 16.87
CA LEU A 10 40.94 -27.89 15.81
C LEU A 10 39.49 -28.35 16.05
N VAL A 11 38.99 -28.30 17.30
CA VAL A 11 37.63 -28.74 17.64
C VAL A 11 36.59 -27.62 17.47
N LEU A 12 37.02 -26.36 17.38
CA LEU A 12 36.12 -25.21 17.21
C LEU A 12 35.63 -24.98 15.77
N PHE A 13 36.06 -25.78 14.79
CA PHE A 13 35.64 -25.67 13.38
C PHE A 13 34.61 -26.72 12.93
N LEU A 14 34.17 -27.63 13.80
CA LEU A 14 33.22 -28.70 13.42
C LEU A 14 31.74 -28.36 13.72
N GLY A 15 31.43 -27.12 14.10
CA GLY A 15 30.17 -26.79 14.78
C GLY A 15 29.05 -26.12 13.97
N PHE A 16 29.26 -25.74 12.70
CA PHE A 16 28.20 -25.08 11.92
C PHE A 16 28.21 -25.57 10.48
N SER A 17 27.69 -26.78 10.23
CA SER A 17 27.14 -27.07 8.92
C SER A 17 25.83 -26.27 8.79
N SER A 18 25.93 -25.02 8.33
CA SER A 18 24.76 -24.35 7.77
C SER A 18 24.32 -25.21 6.59
N SER A 19 23.20 -25.92 6.75
CA SER A 19 22.52 -26.54 5.63
C SER A 19 22.06 -25.41 4.71
N ALA A 20 22.90 -25.08 3.73
CA ALA A 20 22.52 -24.27 2.61
C ALA A 20 21.51 -25.09 1.81
N SER A 21 20.23 -24.85 2.04
CA SER A 21 19.19 -25.32 1.13
C SER A 21 19.22 -24.39 -0.07
N ALA A 22 19.54 -24.93 -1.24
CA ALA A 22 19.32 -24.22 -2.48
C ALA A 22 17.81 -24.25 -2.74
N VAL A 23 17.16 -23.10 -2.64
CA VAL A 23 15.82 -22.91 -3.19
C VAL A 23 16.01 -22.83 -4.70
N TRP A 24 15.57 -23.87 -5.41
CA TRP A 24 15.43 -23.80 -6.85
C TRP A 24 14.25 -22.86 -7.12
N ILE A 25 14.54 -21.66 -7.59
CA ILE A 25 13.52 -20.77 -8.13
C ILE A 25 13.31 -21.23 -9.57
N ASP A 26 12.16 -21.85 -9.85
CA ASP A 26 11.75 -22.08 -11.24
C ASP A 26 11.61 -20.71 -11.90
N GLU A 27 12.31 -20.53 -13.02
CA GLU A 27 12.72 -19.22 -13.54
C GLU A 27 11.57 -18.37 -14.11
N ASN A 28 10.29 -18.78 -14.00
CA ASN A 28 9.27 -18.25 -14.92
C ASN A 28 8.00 -17.65 -14.33
N TYR A 29 7.61 -17.84 -13.07
CA TYR A 29 6.35 -17.24 -12.58
C TYR A 29 6.43 -16.97 -11.08
N TYR A 30 6.61 -15.71 -10.68
CA TYR A 30 6.54 -15.29 -9.28
C TYR A 30 5.29 -14.44 -9.09
N GLU A 31 4.38 -14.93 -8.25
CA GLU A 31 3.26 -14.12 -7.77
C GLU A 31 3.74 -13.31 -6.56
N TYR A 32 3.69 -11.99 -6.67
CA TYR A 32 3.85 -11.14 -5.49
C TYR A 32 2.57 -11.16 -4.66
N GLU A 33 2.68 -11.34 -3.34
CA GLU A 33 1.56 -11.11 -2.43
C GLU A 33 1.18 -9.63 -2.43
N ASN A 34 -0.11 -9.32 -2.27
CA ASN A 34 -0.58 -7.95 -2.08
C ASN A 34 0.03 -7.33 -0.82
N SER A 35 0.67 -6.17 -0.96
CA SER A 35 1.19 -5.41 0.18
C SER A 35 0.08 -4.78 1.04
N GLY A 36 -1.12 -4.62 0.47
CA GLY A 36 -2.32 -4.20 1.19
C GLY A 36 -3.25 -5.37 1.54
N SER A 37 -4.08 -5.16 2.56
CA SER A 37 -5.22 -6.03 2.86
C SER A 37 -6.35 -5.74 1.88
N TRP A 38 -6.88 -6.77 1.22
CA TRP A 38 -8.07 -6.65 0.38
C TRP A 38 -9.26 -6.12 1.18
N LEU A 39 -10.01 -5.16 0.61
CA LEU A 39 -11.24 -4.63 1.20
C LEU A 39 -12.48 -5.11 0.43
N PHE A 40 -12.52 -4.85 -0.88
CA PHE A 40 -13.65 -5.19 -1.74
C PHE A 40 -13.22 -5.21 -3.22
N THR A 41 -14.06 -5.82 -4.04
CA THR A 41 -13.95 -5.85 -5.50
C THR A 41 -15.26 -5.32 -6.09
N ASN A 42 -15.18 -4.37 -7.01
CA ASN A 42 -16.34 -3.74 -7.66
C ASN A 42 -16.24 -3.86 -9.17
N ASP A 43 -17.41 -3.94 -9.82
CA ASP A 43 -17.54 -3.85 -11.27
C ASP A 43 -17.21 -2.46 -11.79
N GLY A 44 -16.72 -2.39 -13.02
CA GLY A 44 -16.44 -1.15 -13.73
C GLY A 44 -15.02 -0.65 -13.49
N ASN A 45 -14.89 0.67 -13.50
CA ASN A 45 -13.61 1.38 -13.44
C ASN A 45 -13.59 2.27 -12.20
N ASP A 46 -12.54 2.20 -11.38
CA ASP A 46 -12.41 3.02 -10.18
C ASP A 46 -12.38 4.51 -10.53
N SER A 47 -11.87 4.90 -11.71
CA SER A 47 -11.91 6.29 -12.16
C SER A 47 -13.32 6.84 -12.43
N ASN A 48 -14.32 5.96 -12.55
CA ASN A 48 -15.72 6.33 -12.76
C ASN A 48 -16.54 6.20 -11.46
N THR A 49 -15.96 5.64 -10.40
CA THR A 49 -16.62 5.51 -9.10
C THR A 49 -16.49 6.82 -8.35
N ASP A 50 -17.62 7.32 -7.85
CA ASP A 50 -17.66 8.51 -7.01
C ASP A 50 -16.84 8.32 -5.73
N ILE A 51 -16.01 9.30 -5.37
CA ILE A 51 -15.09 9.18 -4.24
C ILE A 51 -15.82 9.02 -2.90
N GLU A 52 -16.96 9.69 -2.73
CA GLU A 52 -17.80 9.58 -1.53
C GLU A 52 -18.35 8.15 -1.37
N SER A 53 -18.63 7.47 -2.49
CA SER A 53 -19.06 6.07 -2.48
C SER A 53 -17.92 5.12 -2.07
N LEU A 54 -16.68 5.38 -2.52
CA LEU A 54 -15.52 4.62 -2.07
C LEU A 54 -15.25 4.83 -0.59
N GLU A 55 -15.26 6.09 -0.14
CA GLU A 55 -15.12 6.45 1.28
C GLU A 55 -16.15 5.70 2.12
N SER A 56 -17.44 5.79 1.79
CA SER A 56 -18.50 5.14 2.55
C SER A 56 -18.31 3.61 2.68
N GLN A 57 -17.86 2.94 1.62
CA GLN A 57 -17.56 1.51 1.66
C GLN A 57 -16.37 1.19 2.58
N ILE A 58 -15.28 1.96 2.46
CA ILE A 58 -14.09 1.79 3.30
C ILE A 58 -14.41 2.06 4.77
N GLU A 59 -15.14 3.15 5.06
CA GLU A 59 -15.56 3.51 6.40
C GLU A 59 -16.41 2.41 7.03
N SER A 60 -17.33 1.80 6.25
CA SER A 60 -18.13 0.68 6.71
C SER A 60 -17.31 -0.57 7.03
N ILE A 61 -16.23 -0.85 6.29
CA ILE A 61 -15.40 -2.05 6.46
C ILE A 61 -14.39 -1.86 7.59
N LEU A 62 -13.72 -0.72 7.62
CA LEU A 62 -12.65 -0.43 8.58
C LEU A 62 -13.18 0.18 9.88
N ASN A 63 -14.43 0.66 9.91
CA ASN A 63 -15.02 1.41 11.02
C ASN A 63 -14.13 2.61 11.43
N LEU A 64 -13.68 3.35 10.41
CA LEU A 64 -12.87 4.56 10.51
C LEU A 64 -13.56 5.70 9.77
N ASN A 65 -13.24 6.94 10.11
CA ASN A 65 -13.56 8.10 9.26
C ASN A 65 -12.39 8.33 8.31
N ILE A 66 -12.65 8.33 7.01
CA ILE A 66 -11.64 8.41 5.96
C ILE A 66 -11.99 9.55 5.03
N GLU A 67 -11.00 10.38 4.69
CA GLU A 67 -11.08 11.35 3.61
C GLU A 67 -10.09 10.89 2.54
N LEU A 68 -10.58 10.28 1.48
CA LEU A 68 -9.74 9.80 0.40
C LEU A 68 -9.25 10.98 -0.43
N SER A 69 -7.96 10.97 -0.74
CA SER A 69 -7.39 11.88 -1.73
C SER A 69 -6.66 11.09 -2.78
N PHE A 70 -7.04 11.33 -4.04
CA PHE A 70 -6.38 10.74 -5.19
C PHE A 70 -4.96 11.28 -5.31
N MET A 71 -3.97 10.37 -5.29
CA MET A 71 -2.56 10.74 -5.44
C MET A 71 -2.13 10.65 -6.89
N GLY A 72 -2.42 9.53 -7.54
CA GLY A 72 -2.03 9.32 -8.91
C GLY A 72 -2.44 7.97 -9.45
N LYS A 73 -2.29 7.81 -10.76
CA LYS A 73 -2.68 6.64 -11.51
C LYS A 73 -1.63 6.33 -12.59
N ARG A 74 -1.42 5.05 -12.85
CA ARG A 74 -0.58 4.53 -13.93
C ARG A 74 -1.36 3.58 -14.81
N ASP A 75 -1.54 3.95 -16.08
CA ASP A 75 -2.11 3.07 -17.11
C ASP A 75 -1.06 2.06 -17.60
N ALA A 76 -1.47 0.81 -17.80
CA ALA A 76 -0.57 -0.27 -18.20
C ALA A 76 -0.33 -0.34 -19.71
N ASP A 77 -1.29 0.09 -20.54
CA ASP A 77 -1.25 -0.02 -22.00
C ASP A 77 -0.29 1.00 -22.64
N ASN A 78 -0.30 2.22 -22.13
CA ASN A 78 0.39 3.37 -22.71
C ASN A 78 1.37 4.04 -21.74
N ASN A 79 1.50 3.52 -20.52
CA ASN A 79 2.34 4.08 -19.46
C ASN A 79 1.98 5.53 -19.09
N ALA A 80 0.75 5.97 -19.34
CA ALA A 80 0.26 7.28 -18.96
C ALA A 80 0.21 7.41 -17.44
N VAL A 81 0.58 8.60 -16.96
CA VAL A 81 0.59 8.95 -15.55
C VAL A 81 -0.35 10.13 -15.34
N GLU A 82 -1.23 10.00 -14.36
CA GLU A 82 -2.04 11.10 -13.84
C GLU A 82 -1.66 11.33 -12.37
N GLY A 83 -1.55 12.59 -11.95
CA GLY A 83 -1.17 12.93 -10.58
C GLY A 83 0.32 12.73 -10.27
N GLU A 84 0.61 12.24 -9.07
CA GLU A 84 1.96 11.93 -8.57
C GLU A 84 2.61 10.82 -9.39
N GLN A 85 3.94 10.89 -9.52
CA GLN A 85 4.70 9.88 -10.28
C GLN A 85 4.83 8.58 -9.48
N ILE A 86 4.15 7.54 -9.96
CA ILE A 86 4.17 6.18 -9.42
C ILE A 86 4.73 5.24 -10.49
N ASN A 87 5.82 4.58 -10.14
CA ASN A 87 6.39 3.51 -10.93
C ASN A 87 5.67 2.21 -10.59
N VAL A 88 5.08 1.58 -11.60
CA VAL A 88 4.39 0.29 -11.45
C VAL A 88 5.04 -0.71 -12.38
N THR A 89 5.43 -1.85 -11.85
CA THR A 89 5.93 -3.00 -12.62
C THR A 89 4.86 -4.08 -12.66
N TYR A 90 4.88 -4.93 -13.68
CA TYR A 90 3.99 -6.07 -13.83
C TYR A 90 4.75 -7.27 -14.39
N SER A 91 4.41 -8.44 -13.89
CA SER A 91 4.90 -9.76 -14.28
C SER A 91 3.72 -10.73 -14.27
N GLU A 92 3.65 -11.57 -15.31
CA GLU A 92 2.65 -12.63 -15.42
C GLU A 92 2.95 -13.75 -14.41
N TYR A 93 1.91 -14.39 -13.88
CA TYR A 93 1.99 -15.59 -13.06
C TYR A 93 0.85 -16.56 -13.42
N ASN A 94 1.06 -17.86 -13.22
CA ASN A 94 0.02 -18.88 -13.47
C ASN A 94 -0.88 -19.02 -12.25
N LEU A 95 -2.20 -18.98 -12.45
CA LEU A 95 -3.19 -19.08 -11.36
C LEU A 95 -3.40 -20.51 -10.85
N ASP A 96 -3.15 -21.52 -11.68
CA ASP A 96 -3.44 -22.93 -11.40
C ASP A 96 -2.22 -23.73 -10.91
N GLY A 97 -1.02 -23.13 -10.91
CA GLY A 97 0.23 -23.80 -10.58
C GLY A 97 0.58 -24.95 -11.53
N GLU A 98 -0.15 -25.12 -12.63
CA GLU A 98 0.06 -26.14 -13.64
C GLU A 98 0.61 -25.46 -14.91
N ILE A 99 1.66 -26.04 -15.51
CA ILE A 99 2.15 -25.56 -16.80
C ILE A 99 1.25 -26.19 -17.87
N ASP A 100 0.00 -25.72 -17.97
CA ASP A 100 -0.84 -25.98 -19.13
C ASP A 100 -0.96 -24.69 -19.96
N ASN A 101 -0.97 -24.80 -21.28
CA ASN A 101 -1.06 -23.66 -22.19
C ASN A 101 -2.47 -23.04 -22.22
N THR A 102 -3.26 -23.27 -21.17
CA THR A 102 -4.64 -22.83 -21.00
C THR A 102 -4.70 -21.59 -20.12
N LEU A 103 -4.17 -20.47 -20.62
CA LEU A 103 -4.61 -19.06 -20.45
C LEU A 103 -5.19 -18.54 -19.10
N ASP A 104 -4.98 -19.21 -17.98
CA ASP A 104 -5.32 -18.71 -16.64
C ASP A 104 -4.09 -18.03 -16.03
N THR A 105 -3.67 -16.92 -16.67
CA THR A 105 -2.60 -16.06 -16.16
C THR A 105 -3.17 -14.89 -15.37
N GLY A 106 -2.56 -14.63 -14.22
CA GLY A 106 -2.71 -13.41 -13.45
C GLY A 106 -1.52 -12.48 -13.66
N TYR A 107 -1.68 -11.22 -13.23
CA TYR A 107 -0.60 -10.24 -13.17
C TYR A 107 -0.32 -9.84 -11.73
N SER A 108 0.95 -9.75 -11.40
CA SER A 108 1.45 -9.22 -10.15
C SER A 108 2.62 -8.30 -10.39
N GLY A 109 3.04 -7.53 -9.40
CA GLY A 109 4.22 -6.69 -9.54
C GLY A 109 4.46 -5.80 -8.35
N THR A 110 5.25 -4.75 -8.59
CA THR A 110 5.60 -3.76 -7.57
C THR A 110 5.05 -2.39 -7.92
N TRP A 111 4.89 -1.55 -6.91
CA TRP A 111 4.63 -0.13 -7.07
C TRP A 111 5.59 0.66 -6.16
N ALA A 112 6.01 1.85 -6.59
CA ALA A 112 6.82 2.77 -5.80
C ALA A 112 6.63 4.21 -6.26
N PHE A 113 6.51 5.15 -5.33
CA PHE A 113 6.57 6.58 -5.66
C PHE A 113 8.00 6.97 -6.04
N GLU A 114 8.15 7.88 -7.01
CA GLU A 114 9.45 8.50 -7.30
C GLU A 114 9.93 9.36 -6.13
N ASN A 115 9.01 10.11 -5.51
CA ASN A 115 9.27 10.84 -4.28
C ASN A 115 8.94 9.96 -3.06
N THR A 116 9.96 9.58 -2.30
CA THR A 116 9.81 8.70 -1.12
C THR A 116 9.07 9.36 0.05
N ASP A 117 8.89 10.67 0.03
CA ASP A 117 8.08 11.39 1.03
C ASP A 117 6.57 11.14 0.82
N ASN A 118 6.18 10.72 -0.39
CA ASN A 118 4.80 10.33 -0.69
C ASN A 118 4.54 8.90 -0.20
N VAL A 119 3.43 8.73 0.53
CA VAL A 119 2.95 7.42 0.97
C VAL A 119 1.47 7.28 0.64
N LEU A 120 1.06 6.08 0.21
CA LEU A 120 -0.34 5.75 0.01
C LEU A 120 -0.88 4.95 1.20
N ASN A 121 -2.18 5.10 1.43
CA ASN A 121 -2.93 4.29 2.39
C ASN A 121 -3.80 3.27 1.66
N PHE A 122 -4.19 3.57 0.44
CA PHE A 122 -5.06 2.71 -0.34
C PHE A 122 -4.59 2.66 -1.79
N TYR A 123 -4.84 1.53 -2.44
CA TYR A 123 -4.64 1.42 -3.88
C TYR A 123 -5.74 0.57 -4.51
N ALA A 124 -6.01 0.84 -5.78
CA ALA A 124 -6.89 0.05 -6.62
C ALA A 124 -6.08 -0.61 -7.76
N VAL A 125 -6.36 -1.87 -8.03
CA VAL A 125 -5.85 -2.59 -9.20
C VAL A 125 -7.03 -2.88 -10.11
N LYS A 126 -7.03 -2.27 -11.30
CA LYS A 126 -8.05 -2.48 -12.32
C LYS A 126 -7.57 -3.54 -13.30
N ALA A 127 -8.35 -4.60 -13.47
CA ALA A 127 -8.15 -5.57 -14.55
C ALA A 127 -9.48 -6.07 -15.12
N SER A 128 -9.52 -6.42 -16.41
CA SER A 128 -10.76 -6.87 -17.08
C SER A 128 -11.95 -5.91 -16.86
N ASN A 129 -13.08 -6.37 -16.31
CA ASN A 129 -14.28 -5.57 -16.03
C ASN A 129 -14.44 -5.14 -14.57
N GLU A 130 -13.48 -5.44 -13.70
CA GLU A 130 -13.57 -5.22 -12.25
C GLU A 130 -12.32 -4.49 -11.72
N TYR A 131 -12.37 -3.96 -10.50
CA TYR A 131 -11.20 -3.52 -9.76
C TYR A 131 -11.26 -4.01 -8.32
N ALA A 132 -10.10 -4.37 -7.78
CA ALA A 132 -9.94 -4.68 -6.36
C ALA A 132 -9.31 -3.49 -5.63
N PHE A 133 -9.81 -3.20 -4.43
CA PHE A 133 -9.37 -2.08 -3.60
C PHE A 133 -8.72 -2.61 -2.31
N TYR A 134 -7.56 -2.04 -1.96
CA TYR A 134 -6.69 -2.54 -0.91
C TYR A 134 -6.34 -1.45 0.10
N TYR A 135 -6.10 -1.85 1.34
CA TYR A 135 -5.67 -0.99 2.44
C TYR A 135 -4.25 -1.33 2.91
N VAL A 136 -3.37 -0.33 2.94
CA VAL A 136 -1.96 -0.44 3.33
C VAL A 136 -1.76 0.24 4.69
N ASN A 137 -1.42 -0.56 5.70
CA ASN A 137 -1.17 -0.10 7.06
C ASN A 137 0.05 -0.81 7.67
N PRO A 138 1.15 -0.10 8.00
CA PRO A 138 1.31 1.36 7.89
C PRO A 138 1.36 1.83 6.43
N ALA A 139 1.01 3.10 6.20
CA ALA A 139 1.15 3.74 4.87
C ALA A 139 2.59 3.56 4.35
N SER A 140 2.74 3.31 3.06
CA SER A 140 4.04 3.01 2.46
C SER A 140 4.26 3.75 1.14
N SER A 141 5.52 4.00 0.82
CA SER A 141 5.97 4.60 -0.44
C SER A 141 6.32 3.56 -1.51
N PHE A 142 6.36 2.28 -1.13
CA PHE A 142 6.57 1.15 -2.02
C PHE A 142 5.77 -0.07 -1.57
N GLY A 143 5.50 -0.99 -2.50
CA GLY A 143 4.84 -2.24 -2.19
C GLY A 143 4.70 -3.14 -3.40
N THR A 144 3.85 -4.13 -3.21
CA THR A 144 3.54 -5.19 -4.17
C THR A 144 2.04 -5.26 -4.39
N TRP A 145 1.64 -5.76 -5.55
CA TRP A 145 0.24 -5.92 -5.92
C TRP A 145 0.06 -7.17 -6.78
N ASN A 146 -1.14 -7.73 -6.79
CA ASN A 146 -1.55 -8.75 -7.74
C ASN A 146 -3.04 -8.63 -8.09
N THR A 147 -3.50 -9.53 -8.94
CA THR A 147 -4.87 -9.59 -9.48
C THR A 147 -5.67 -10.76 -8.93
N SER A 148 -5.20 -11.46 -7.89
CA SER A 148 -5.84 -12.69 -7.41
C SER A 148 -7.20 -12.46 -6.74
N ASP A 149 -7.46 -11.25 -6.23
CA ASP A 149 -8.73 -10.85 -5.63
C ASP A 149 -9.76 -10.29 -6.65
N ILE A 150 -9.48 -10.41 -7.95
CA ILE A 150 -10.38 -10.04 -9.06
C ILE A 150 -11.02 -11.33 -9.60
N GLY A 151 -12.32 -11.32 -9.93
CA GLY A 151 -13.19 -12.51 -10.01
C GLY A 151 -13.60 -13.02 -11.40
N GLY A 152 -13.14 -12.43 -12.50
CA GLY A 152 -13.34 -12.91 -13.88
C GLY A 152 -12.40 -14.03 -14.37
N GLN A 153 -12.89 -15.27 -14.50
CA GLN A 153 -12.19 -16.34 -15.23
C GLN A 153 -11.76 -15.87 -16.63
N LYS A 154 -10.43 -15.79 -16.86
CA LYS A 154 -9.69 -15.55 -18.12
C LYS A 154 -9.00 -14.18 -18.21
N ILE A 155 -7.68 -14.26 -18.32
CA ILE A 155 -6.73 -13.26 -18.83
C ILE A 155 -7.05 -11.83 -18.35
N TYR A 156 -6.49 -11.50 -17.20
CA TYR A 156 -6.61 -10.16 -16.66
C TYR A 156 -5.57 -9.24 -17.28
N GLU A 157 -5.78 -8.74 -18.50
CA GLU A 157 -5.01 -7.57 -18.93
C GLU A 157 -5.22 -6.47 -17.87
N ILE A 158 -4.14 -6.11 -17.18
CA ILE A 158 -4.16 -4.98 -16.25
C ILE A 158 -4.47 -3.73 -17.07
N SER A 159 -5.45 -2.96 -16.63
CA SER A 159 -5.75 -1.66 -17.24
C SER A 159 -4.93 -0.58 -16.58
N HIS A 160 -4.96 -0.50 -15.25
CA HIS A 160 -4.22 0.50 -14.49
C HIS A 160 -4.14 0.20 -12.99
N PHE A 161 -3.28 0.97 -12.34
CA PHE A 161 -3.12 1.06 -10.90
C PHE A 161 -3.43 2.49 -10.44
N SER A 162 -4.23 2.65 -9.38
CA SER A 162 -4.56 3.95 -8.79
C SER A 162 -4.15 3.99 -7.33
N ALA A 163 -3.57 5.09 -6.87
CA ALA A 163 -3.15 5.30 -5.49
C ALA A 163 -3.95 6.41 -4.82
N TYR A 164 -4.29 6.17 -3.56
CA TYR A 164 -5.02 7.10 -2.72
C TYR A 164 -4.34 7.21 -1.35
N THR A 165 -4.34 8.39 -0.79
CA THR A 165 -3.91 8.64 0.59
C THR A 165 -5.11 8.95 1.46
N ASN A 166 -4.98 8.68 2.75
CA ASN A 166 -5.93 9.19 3.72
C ASN A 166 -5.56 10.64 4.02
N SER A 167 -6.24 11.57 3.36
CA SER A 167 -6.15 13.00 3.61
C SER A 167 -6.95 13.42 4.84
N THR A 168 -6.91 12.62 5.92
CA THR A 168 -6.98 13.16 7.28
C THR A 168 -5.75 14.05 7.53
N SER A 169 -5.52 15.04 6.66
CA SER A 169 -5.27 16.41 7.03
C SER A 169 -5.75 16.54 8.45
N SER A 170 -4.78 16.56 9.36
CA SER A 170 -4.93 17.47 10.47
C SER A 170 -4.97 18.86 9.83
N ASN A 171 -6.10 19.20 9.20
CA ASN A 171 -6.70 20.49 9.39
C ASN A 171 -6.91 20.56 10.90
N GLN A 172 -5.81 20.78 11.63
CA GLN A 172 -5.81 21.59 12.82
C GLN A 172 -6.40 22.88 12.32
N VAL A 173 -7.74 22.94 12.27
CA VAL A 173 -8.48 24.16 12.14
C VAL A 173 -7.83 25.04 13.18
N PRO A 174 -7.11 26.11 12.79
CA PRO A 174 -6.44 26.93 13.77
C PRO A 174 -7.50 27.33 14.79
N GLU A 175 -7.28 26.98 16.06
CA GLU A 175 -8.27 27.26 17.09
C GLU A 175 -8.71 28.71 16.91
N PRO A 176 -10.02 28.97 16.74
CA PRO A 176 -10.44 30.28 16.29
C PRO A 176 -9.92 31.29 17.31
N ALA A 177 -9.23 32.32 16.80
CA ALA A 177 -8.61 33.37 17.62
C ALA A 177 -9.61 34.04 18.59
N THR A 178 -10.92 33.83 18.37
CA THR A 178 -12.00 34.17 19.28
C THR A 178 -11.84 33.55 20.67
N MET A 179 -11.33 32.33 20.84
CA MET A 179 -11.08 31.72 22.15
C MET A 179 -9.96 32.46 22.90
N PHE A 180 -8.91 32.85 22.19
CA PHE A 180 -7.84 33.67 22.74
C PHE A 180 -8.32 35.09 23.08
N ILE A 181 -9.12 35.72 22.22
CA ILE A 181 -9.72 37.04 22.46
C ILE A 181 -10.71 37.00 23.63
N LEU A 182 -11.53 35.96 23.73
CA LEU A 182 -12.46 35.77 24.83
C LEU A 182 -11.70 35.56 26.15
N GLY A 183 -10.67 34.71 26.15
CA GLY A 183 -9.82 34.46 27.32
C GLY A 183 -9.10 35.73 27.79
N SER A 184 -8.46 36.45 26.86
CA SER A 184 -7.76 37.71 27.17
C SER A 184 -8.71 38.83 27.59
N GLY A 185 -9.91 38.91 26.99
CA GLY A 185 -10.96 39.85 27.37
C GLY A 185 -11.46 39.63 28.80
N LEU A 186 -11.77 38.39 29.17
CA LEU A 186 -12.18 38.04 30.53
C LEU A 186 -11.08 38.30 31.55
N MET A 187 -9.83 37.99 31.21
CA MET A 187 -8.67 38.27 32.06
C MET A 187 -8.50 39.78 32.27
N GLY A 188 -8.66 40.59 31.21
CA GLY A 188 -8.63 42.05 31.30
C GLY A 188 -9.69 42.63 32.23
N ILE A 189 -10.94 42.17 32.11
CA ILE A 189 -12.05 42.59 32.98
C ILE A 189 -11.79 42.19 34.44
N GLY A 190 -11.27 40.99 34.67
CA GLY A 190 -10.91 40.50 36.01
C GLY A 190 -9.85 41.36 36.70
N LEU A 191 -8.85 41.83 35.96
CA LEU A 191 -7.80 42.71 36.49
C LEU A 191 -8.32 44.11 36.83
N ILE A 192 -9.23 44.67 36.03
CA ILE A 192 -9.85 45.99 36.30
C ILE A 192 -10.71 45.94 37.56
N ARG A 193 -11.47 44.85 37.78
CA ARG A 193 -12.36 44.70 38.94
C ARG A 193 -11.61 44.66 40.27
N ARG A 194 -10.35 44.20 40.31
CA ARG A 194 -9.55 44.12 41.56
C ARG A 194 -8.95 45.45 42.02
N LYS A 195 -9.01 46.51 41.21
CA LYS A 195 -8.47 47.84 41.54
C LYS A 195 -9.49 48.79 42.20
N LYS A 196 -10.75 48.36 42.35
CA LYS A 196 -11.75 49.03 43.18
C LYS A 196 -11.92 48.26 44.47
#